data_AF-A0A2K3KQ47-F1
#
_entry.id   AF-A0A2K3KQ47-F1
#
_cell.length_a   1.000
_cell.length_b   1.000
_cell.length_c   1.000
_cell.angle_alpha   90.00
_cell.angle_beta   90.00
_cell.angle_gamma   90.00
#
_symmetry.space_group_name_H-M   'P 1'
#
loop_
_entity.id
_entity.type
_entity.pdbx_description
1 polymer ?
#
loop_
_entity_poly.entity_id
_entity_poly.type
_entity_poly.pdbx_seq_one_letter_code
_entity_poly.pdbx_strand_id
1 'polypeptide(L)' 'MQNCGENITEMVVEKVLRSLTPSFDYVVVAIEYSKDTTTMKIEELQSALEAHEIKV' A
#
# COMPACT_ATOMS: atom_id res chain seq x y z
N MET A 1 19.55 -24.42 -1.51
CA MET A 1 18.20 -23.87 -1.75
C MET A 1 18.39 -22.38 -1.91
N GLN A 2 17.96 -21.86 -3.06
CA GLN A 2 18.17 -20.47 -3.47
C GLN A 2 17.52 -19.56 -2.42
N ASN A 3 18.28 -18.62 -1.87
CA ASN A 3 17.78 -17.63 -0.93
C ASN A 3 16.80 -16.72 -1.68
N CYS A 4 15.51 -17.02 -1.66
CA CYS A 4 14.47 -16.17 -2.23
C CYS A 4 14.16 -15.00 -1.28
N GLY A 5 15.19 -14.23 -0.93
CA GLY A 5 15.08 -12.90 -0.34
C GLY A 5 14.96 -11.84 -1.44
N GLU A 6 14.25 -12.16 -2.52
CA GLU A 6 14.08 -11.23 -3.63
C GLU A 6 13.03 -10.20 -3.22
N ASN A 7 13.54 -9.12 -2.64
CA ASN A 7 12.87 -7.85 -2.40
C ASN A 7 11.46 -7.91 -1.77
N ILE A 8 11.34 -8.65 -0.67
CA ILE A 8 10.10 -8.74 0.13
C ILE A 8 9.57 -7.35 0.48
N THR A 9 10.46 -6.37 0.64
CA THR A 9 10.18 -4.95 0.94
C THR A 9 9.48 -4.17 -0.17
N GLU A 10 9.83 -4.41 -1.44
CA GLU A 10 9.24 -3.66 -2.58
C GLU A 10 7.78 -4.06 -2.84
N MET A 11 7.40 -5.32 -2.55
CA MET A 11 6.04 -5.81 -2.80
C MET A 11 5.09 -5.69 -1.60
N VAL A 12 5.51 -5.08 -0.48
CA VAL A 12 4.66 -5.02 0.73
C VAL A 12 3.44 -4.13 0.51
N VAL A 13 3.63 -2.96 -0.12
CA VAL A 13 2.58 -1.96 -0.34
C VAL A 13 1.44 -2.55 -1.17
N GLU A 14 1.74 -3.17 -2.31
CA GLU A 14 0.73 -3.81 -3.17
C GLU A 14 -0.03 -4.93 -2.45
N LYS A 15 0.67 -5.73 -1.63
CA LYS A 15 0.02 -6.78 -0.84
C LYS A 15 -0.92 -6.20 0.21
N VAL A 16 -0.52 -5.12 0.87
CA VAL A 16 -1.37 -4.43 1.85
C VAL A 16 -2.61 -3.87 1.16
N LEU A 17 -2.45 -3.09 0.09
CA LEU A 17 -3.57 -2.52 -0.67
C LEU A 17 -4.56 -3.59 -1.14
N ARG A 18 -4.07 -4.72 -1.65
CA ARG A 18 -4.91 -5.87 -2.06
C ARG A 18 -5.64 -6.54 -0.89
N SER A 19 -5.12 -6.43 0.33
CA SER A 19 -5.72 -7.04 1.53
C SER A 19 -6.74 -6.13 2.24
N LEU A 20 -6.84 -4.85 1.85
CA LEU A 20 -7.78 -3.91 2.45
C LEU A 20 -9.22 -4.27 2.10
N THR A 21 -10.15 -3.87 2.98
CA THR A 21 -11.58 -4.03 2.75
C THR A 21 -12.10 -3.03 1.70
N PRO A 22 -13.24 -3.30 1.04
CA PRO A 22 -13.81 -2.41 0.02
C PRO A 22 -14.07 -0.97 0.50
N SER A 23 -14.17 -0.75 1.81
CA SER A 23 -14.25 0.59 2.41
C SER A 23 -13.05 1.50 2.08
N PHE A 24 -11.94 0.92 1.62
CA PHE A 24 -10.74 1.64 1.21
C PHE A 24 -10.57 1.69 -0.32
N ASP A 25 -11.52 1.20 -1.13
CA ASP A 25 -11.40 1.18 -2.60
C ASP A 25 -11.06 2.57 -3.17
N TYR A 26 -11.70 3.62 -2.65
CA TYR A 26 -11.41 4.99 -3.09
C TYR A 26 -9.97 5.42 -2.79
N VAL A 27 -9.43 5.03 -1.63
CA VAL A 27 -8.05 5.33 -1.21
C VAL A 27 -7.07 4.54 -2.06
N VAL A 28 -7.33 3.26 -2.29
CA VAL A 28 -6.51 2.37 -3.12
C VAL A 28 -6.41 2.93 -4.53
N VAL A 29 -7.54 3.27 -5.17
CA VAL A 29 -7.57 3.87 -6.51
C VAL A 29 -6.80 5.21 -6.55
N ALA A 30 -6.95 6.06 -5.53
CA ALA A 30 -6.22 7.32 -5.46
C ALA A 30 -4.69 7.10 -5.33
N ILE A 31 -4.26 6.10 -4.56
CA ILE A 31 -2.85 5.75 -4.40
C ILE A 31 -2.29 5.20 -5.72
N GLU A 32 -2.96 4.22 -6.33
CA GLU A 32 -2.55 3.62 -7.60
C GLU A 32 -2.49 4.65 -8.74
N TYR A 33 -3.37 5.65 -8.72
CA TYR A 33 -3.37 6.72 -9.72
C TYR A 33 -2.30 7.78 -9.46
N SER A 34 -2.01 8.11 -8.20
CA SER A 34 -1.13 9.23 -7.84
C SER A 34 0.34 8.84 -7.67
N LYS A 35 0.63 7.58 -7.33
CA LYS A 35 1.98 7.10 -7.01
C LYS A 35 2.21 5.69 -7.50
N ASP A 36 3.48 5.41 -7.80
CA ASP A 36 3.94 4.06 -8.11
C ASP A 36 4.07 3.24 -6.81
N THR A 37 3.22 2.22 -6.67
CA THR A 37 3.13 1.38 -5.47
C THR A 37 4.38 0.55 -5.20
N THR A 38 5.21 0.32 -6.22
CA THR A 38 6.47 -0.43 -6.11
C THR A 38 7.58 0.42 -5.49
N THR A 39 7.49 1.75 -5.60
CA THR A 39 8.46 2.69 -5.01
C THR A 39 7.95 3.37 -3.73
N MET A 40 6.66 3.22 -3.41
CA MET A 40 6.04 3.82 -2.25
C MET A 40 6.59 3.23 -0.94
N LYS A 41 6.91 4.10 0.03
CA LYS A 41 7.33 3.66 1.37
C LYS A 41 6.12 3.28 2.21
N ILE A 42 6.31 2.30 3.10
CA ILE A 42 5.24 1.83 3.99
C ILE A 42 4.74 2.93 4.95
N GLU A 43 5.62 3.84 5.38
CA GLU A 43 5.25 4.99 6.23
C GLU A 43 4.30 5.95 5.51
N GLU A 44 4.49 6.15 4.19
CA GLU A 44 3.55 6.97 3.40
C GLU A 44 2.21 6.27 3.24
N LEU A 45 2.21 4.94 3.05
CA LEU A 45 0.98 4.16 2.94
C LEU A 45 0.19 4.22 4.26
N GLN A 46 0.86 4.01 5.39
CA GLN A 46 0.25 4.10 6.72
C GLN A 46 -0.37 5.48 6.93
N SER A 47 0.37 6.55 6.66
CA SER A 47 -0.13 7.91 6.82
C SER A 47 -1.36 8.19 5.93
N ALA A 48 -1.40 7.65 4.71
CA ALA A 48 -2.55 7.79 3.82
C ALA A 48 -3.80 7.04 4.33
N LEU A 49 -3.61 5.82 4.85
CA LEU A 49 -4.70 5.02 5.41
C LEU A 49 -5.25 5.64 6.71
N GLU A 50 -4.37 6.07 7.62
CA GLU A 50 -4.78 6.75 8.86
C GLU A 50 -5.51 8.06 8.56
N ALA A 51 -5.04 8.84 7.57
CA ALA A 51 -5.72 10.07 7.17
C ALA A 51 -7.12 9.84 6.59
N HIS A 52 -7.39 8.66 6.02
CA HIS A 52 -8.73 8.27 5.59
C HIS A 52 -9.61 7.91 6.78
N GLU A 53 -9.10 7.15 7.75
CA GLU A 53 -9.83 6.76 8.96
C GLU A 53 -10.14 7.95 9.88
N ILE A 54 -9.25 8.95 9.98
CA ILE A 54 -9.44 10.15 10.82
C ILE A 54 -10.46 11.13 10.21
N LYS A 55 -10.68 11.07 8.89
CA LYS A 55 -11.61 11.97 8.18
C LYS A 55 -13.02 11.41 8.03
N VAL A 56 -13.24 10.13 8.35
CA VAL A 56 -14.54 9.45 8.38
C VAL A 56 -15.09 9.49 9.81
#